data_AF-A0A948AZF0-F1
#
_entry.id   AF-A0A948AZF0-F1
#
_cell.length_a   1.000
_cell.length_b   1.000
_cell.length_c   1.000
_cell.angle_alpha   90.00
_cell.angle_beta   90.00
_cell.angle_gamma   90.00
#
_symmetry.space_group_name_H-M   'P 1'
#
loop_
_entity.id
_entity.type
_entity.pdbx_description
1 polymer ?
#
loop_
_entity_poly.entity_id
_entity_poly.type
_entity_poly.pdbx_seq_one_letter_code
_entity_poly.pdbx_strand_id
1 'polypeptide(L)' 'RGAEAIESYRRAVALAPLNAGLRYNLGAALLEAGRSEEATQELGEAVRLDPDYAPAHTLYDAARNPAPARGN' A
#
# COMPACT_ATOMS: atom_id res chain seq x y z
N ARG A 1 13.21 -9.93 3.95
CA ARG A 1 12.06 -10.10 4.88
C ARG A 1 10.83 -9.27 4.50
N GLY A 2 10.94 -8.10 3.83
CA GLY A 2 9.76 -7.39 3.31
C GLY A 2 9.00 -8.14 2.19
N ALA A 3 9.73 -8.86 1.33
CA ALA A 3 9.12 -9.62 0.22
C ALA A 3 8.16 -10.73 0.67
N GLU A 4 8.44 -11.41 1.79
CA GLU A 4 7.58 -12.47 2.34
C GLU A 4 6.26 -11.89 2.91
N ALA A 5 6.33 -10.68 3.48
CA ALA A 5 5.14 -9.97 3.96
C ALA A 5 4.22 -9.57 2.81
N ILE A 6 4.79 -9.07 1.70
CA ILE A 6 4.03 -8.70 0.49
C ILE A 6 3.25 -9.90 -0.07
N GLU A 7 3.89 -11.06 -0.21
CA GLU A 7 3.23 -12.28 -0.70
C GLU A 7 2.10 -12.73 0.23
N SER A 8 2.30 -12.63 1.55
CA SER A 8 1.28 -12.97 2.55
C SER A 8 0.08 -12.03 2.46
N TYR A 9 0.32 -10.72 2.33
CA TYR A 9 -0.74 -9.73 2.17
C TYR A 9 -1.45 -9.86 0.82
N ARG A 10 -0.76 -10.19 -0.28
CA ARG A 10 -1.39 -10.46 -1.57
C ARG A 10 -2.40 -11.60 -1.50
N ARG A 11 -2.06 -12.70 -0.82
CA ARG A 11 -3.00 -13.80 -0.58
C ARG A 11 -4.17 -13.36 0.28
N ALA A 12 -3.93 -12.57 1.32
CA ALA A 12 -4.98 -12.05 2.17
C ALA A 12 -5.95 -11.13 1.40
N VAL A 13 -5.42 -10.23 0.55
CA VAL A 13 -6.21 -9.36 -0.34
C VAL A 13 -6.98 -10.20 -1.37
N ALA A 14 -6.41 -11.29 -1.89
CA ALA A 14 -7.14 -12.18 -2.79
C ALA A 14 -8.33 -12.89 -2.11
N LEU A 15 -8.21 -13.22 -0.82
CA LEU A 15 -9.30 -13.81 -0.03
C LEU A 15 -10.35 -12.78 0.40
N ALA A 16 -9.94 -11.53 0.63
CA ALA A 16 -10.81 -10.44 1.07
C ALA A 16 -10.51 -9.14 0.32
N PRO A 17 -10.89 -9.05 -0.97
CA PRO A 17 -10.53 -7.92 -1.85
C PRO A 17 -11.21 -6.60 -1.48
N LEU A 18 -12.24 -6.66 -0.64
CA LEU A 18 -12.99 -5.49 -0.15
C LEU A 18 -12.51 -5.02 1.22
N ASN A 19 -11.44 -5.61 1.77
CA ASN A 19 -10.90 -5.19 3.06
C ASN A 19 -9.85 -4.09 2.86
N ALA A 20 -10.22 -2.84 3.15
CA ALA A 20 -9.34 -1.68 3.04
C ALA A 20 -8.06 -1.81 3.90
N GLY A 21 -8.17 -2.40 5.10
CA GLY A 21 -7.03 -2.62 5.99
C GLY A 21 -5.98 -3.58 5.41
N LEU A 22 -6.40 -4.65 4.74
CA LEU A 22 -5.46 -5.58 4.07
C LEU A 22 -4.75 -4.93 2.89
N ARG A 23 -5.48 -4.15 2.09
CA ARG A 23 -4.89 -3.40 0.97
C ARG A 23 -3.94 -2.31 1.45
N TYR A 24 -4.27 -1.63 2.53
CA TYR A 24 -3.37 -0.69 3.20
C TYR A 24 -2.07 -1.36 3.66
N ASN A 25 -2.16 -2.51 4.35
CA ASN A 25 -0.99 -3.24 4.82
C ASN A 25 -0.11 -3.72 3.65
N LEU A 26 -0.74 -4.17 2.55
CA LEU A 26 -0.03 -4.51 1.32
C LEU A 26 0.70 -3.28 0.74
N GLY A 27 0.01 -2.15 0.63
CA GLY A 27 0.57 -0.90 0.14
C GLY A 27 1.72 -0.37 1.00
N ALA A 28 1.59 -0.43 2.32
CA ALA A 28 2.65 -0.07 3.26
C ALA A 28 3.89 -0.94 3.06
N ALA A 29 3.72 -2.26 2.98
CA ALA A 29 4.84 -3.19 2.73
C ALA A 29 5.49 -2.97 1.36
N LEU A 30 4.71 -2.58 0.34
CA LEU A 30 5.22 -2.23 -0.98
C LEU A 30 6.04 -0.93 -0.95
N LEU A 31 5.62 0.08 -0.16
CA LEU A 31 6.41 1.30 0.04
C LEU A 31 7.75 1.02 0.70
N GLU A 32 7.77 0.19 1.75
CA GLU A 32 9.02 -0.22 2.41
C GLU A 32 9.94 -0.99 1.46
N ALA A 33 9.38 -1.70 0.48
CA ALA A 33 10.15 -2.38 -0.57
C ALA A 33 10.56 -1.46 -1.74
N GLY A 34 10.24 -0.16 -1.70
CA GLY A 34 10.53 0.80 -2.77
C GLY A 34 9.64 0.65 -4.01
N ARG A 35 8.55 -0.12 -3.92
CA ARG A 35 7.60 -0.38 -5.03
C ARG A 35 6.44 0.61 -4.98
N SER A 36 6.75 1.89 -5.11
CA SER A 36 5.79 2.99 -4.92
C SER A 36 4.63 2.98 -5.93
N GLU A 37 4.85 2.54 -7.17
CA GLU A 37 3.77 2.38 -8.16
C GLU A 37 2.70 1.39 -7.70
N GLU A 38 3.12 0.18 -7.28
CA GLU A 38 2.19 -0.85 -6.82
C GLU A 38 1.54 -0.46 -5.49
N ALA A 39 2.28 0.18 -4.60
CA ALA A 39 1.71 0.71 -3.37
C ALA A 39 0.60 1.72 -3.65
N THR A 40 0.79 2.62 -4.62
CA THR A 40 -0.20 3.62 -5.01
C THR A 40 -1.50 2.96 -5.48
N GLN A 41 -1.42 1.87 -6.24
CA GLN A 41 -2.62 1.14 -6.69
C GLN A 41 -3.38 0.55 -5.49
N GLU A 42 -2.69 -0.19 -4.61
CA GLU A 42 -3.33 -0.84 -3.47
C GLU A 42 -3.88 0.15 -2.44
N LEU A 43 -3.15 1.22 -2.16
CA LEU A 43 -3.59 2.29 -1.26
C LEU A 43 -4.76 3.08 -1.86
N GLY A 44 -4.76 3.29 -3.17
CA GLY A 44 -5.88 3.94 -3.87
C GLY A 44 -7.17 3.11 -3.77
N GLU A 45 -7.06 1.79 -3.92
CA GLU A 45 -8.19 0.88 -3.70
C GLU A 45 -8.62 0.86 -2.22
N ALA A 46 -7.68 0.90 -1.27
CA ALA A 46 -8.01 1.01 0.15
C ALA A 46 -8.83 2.27 0.46
N VAL A 47 -8.41 3.43 -0.09
CA VAL A 47 -9.13 4.72 0.03
C VAL A 47 -10.49 4.68 -0.68
N ARG A 48 -10.61 3.98 -1.82
CA ARG A 48 -11.90 3.79 -2.50
C ARG A 48 -12.88 2.95 -1.68
N LEU A 49 -12.39 1.91 -1.01
CA LEU A 49 -13.19 1.01 -0.20
C LEU A 49 -13.63 1.65 1.11
N ASP A 50 -12.72 2.38 1.75
CA ASP A 50 -12.98 3.12 2.98
C ASP A 50 -12.39 4.55 2.86
N PRO A 51 -13.20 5.51 2.37
CA PRO A 51 -12.79 6.90 2.25
C PRO A 51 -12.47 7.57 3.59
N ASP A 52 -12.95 7.03 4.72
CA ASP A 52 -12.68 7.55 6.05
C ASP A 52 -11.43 6.93 6.68
N TYR A 53 -10.75 6.02 5.97
CA TYR A 53 -9.55 5.37 6.46
C TYR A 53 -8.32 6.29 6.39
N ALA A 54 -8.22 7.17 7.38
CA ALA A 54 -7.16 8.19 7.50
C ALA A 54 -5.72 7.67 7.32
N PRO A 55 -5.33 6.48 7.81
CA PRO A 55 -3.99 5.93 7.57
C PRO A 55 -3.71 5.68 6.08
N ALA A 56 -4.71 5.22 5.32
CA ALA A 56 -4.54 4.94 3.90
C ALA A 56 -4.37 6.20 3.06
N HIS A 57 -5.06 7.30 3.39
CA HIS A 57 -4.82 8.60 2.73
C HIS A 57 -3.39 9.08 2.91
N THR A 58 -2.87 9.00 4.15
CA THR A 58 -1.51 9.43 4.46
C THR A 58 -0.47 8.66 3.65
N LEU A 59 -0.59 7.33 3.61
CA LEU A 59 0.31 6.50 2.82
C LEU A 59 0.09 6.64 1.32
N TYR A 60 -1.15 6.85 0.86
CA TYR A 60 -1.47 7.03 -0.55
C TYR A 60 -0.79 8.28 -1.12
N ASP A 61 -0.84 9.40 -0.39
CA ASP A 61 -0.13 10.62 -0.80
C ASP A 61 1.39 10.43 -0.77
N ALA A 62 1.92 9.70 0.23
CA ALA A 62 3.34 9.35 0.28
C ALA A 62 3.77 8.43 -0.88
N ALA A 63 2.90 7.51 -1.31
CA ALA A 63 3.14 6.61 -2.43
C ALA A 63 3.11 7.35 -3.77
N ARG A 64 2.19 8.32 -3.92
CA ARG A 64 2.03 9.14 -5.12
C ARG A 64 3.17 10.13 -5.32
N ASN A 65 3.75 10.63 -4.23
CA ASN A 65 4.89 11.53 -4.27
C ASN A 65 6.08 10.89 -3.54
N PRO A 66 6.68 9.82 -4.11
CA PRO A 66 7.86 9.23 -3.51
C PRO A 66 8.91 10.32 -3.43
N ALA A 67 9.38 10.61 -2.21
CA ALA A 67 10.44 11.60 -2.02
C ALA A 67 11.54 11.32 -3.04
N PRO A 68 12.10 12.34 -3.71
CA PRO A 68 13.15 12.13 -4.70
C PRO A 68 14.21 11.31 -3.98
N ALA A 69 14.50 10.11 -4.52
CA ALA A 69 15.59 9.28 -4.04
C ALA A 69 16.75 10.25 -3.84
N ARG A 70 17.13 10.49 -2.58
CA ARG A 70 18.22 11.41 -2.28
C ARG A 70 19.46 10.78 -2.89
N GLY A 71 19.71 11.13 -4.15
CA GLY A 71 20.90 10.79 -4.87
C GLY A 71 22.02 11.59 -4.25
N ASN A 72 22.82 10.91 -3.44
CA ASN A 72 24.28 10.87 -3.47
C ASN A 72 24.82 10.24 -2.19
#